data_AF-A0A2N1PB09-F1
#
_entry.id   AF-A0A2N1PB09-F1
#
_cell.length_a   1.000
_cell.length_b   1.000
_cell.length_c   1.000
_cell.angle_alpha   90.00
_cell.angle_beta   90.00
_cell.angle_gamma   90.00
#
_symmetry.space_group_name_H-M   'P 1'
#
loop_
_entity.id
_entity.type
_entity.pdbx_description
1 polymer ?
#
loop_
_entity_poly.entity_id
_entity_poly.type
_entity_poly.pdbx_seq_one_letter_code
_entity_poly.pdbx_strand_id
1 'polypeptide(L)'
;MIPKFAILTTVLSERMERNVRRIINHGFGLFLCFLFLASPLVSGAVTVSGTITGDTVWTNSEIIEVVDFVTVDTTGHLTIEPGTIIRFRLLSKMDIYGQLTAVGDSASRIVFTTVADTTNGSPSSSNIWYGLRFWDNSQPVMSYCDIRYALDGIAITKANLEINSCTIENFMGYGFFIDGIDADPRIDVTINSCLIQQTNPTMKKTGTGIYTFRSVNLSVAHTEISDCRLGINIYSNNYWSPLFSITRSEIRRHYSDGIYIQGTG
;
A
#
# COMPACT_ATOMS: atom_id res chain seq x y z
N MET A 1 30.09 47.15 22.30
CA MET A 1 29.88 46.55 20.97
C MET A 1 29.69 45.05 21.17
N ILE A 2 28.78 44.40 20.41
CA ILE A 2 28.23 43.02 20.48
C ILE A 2 26.83 42.94 21.17
N PRO A 3 25.84 42.20 20.60
CA PRO A 3 24.51 42.75 20.25
C PRO A 3 23.29 42.12 20.95
N LYS A 4 22.13 42.78 20.72
CA LYS A 4 20.75 42.38 21.05
C LYS A 4 20.28 41.18 20.21
N PHE A 5 19.77 40.15 20.87
CA PHE A 5 18.78 39.20 20.33
C PHE A 5 17.75 38.88 21.43
N ALA A 6 16.52 38.53 21.00
CA ALA A 6 15.39 38.01 21.79
C ALA A 6 14.47 39.02 22.51
N ILE A 7 13.53 39.61 21.75
CA ILE A 7 12.21 39.99 22.27
C ILE A 7 11.16 39.58 21.22
N LEU A 8 10.80 38.29 21.18
CA LEU A 8 9.58 37.83 20.52
C LEU A 8 9.04 36.50 21.08
N THR A 9 9.18 36.26 22.39
CA THR A 9 8.65 35.06 23.05
C THR A 9 7.72 35.35 24.23
N THR A 10 7.58 36.60 24.66
CA THR A 10 6.87 36.92 25.92
C THR A 10 5.38 37.24 25.76
N VAL A 11 4.86 37.44 24.54
CA VAL A 11 3.45 37.85 24.33
C VAL A 11 2.50 36.64 24.20
N LEU A 12 3.01 35.47 23.84
CA LEU A 12 2.20 34.23 23.72
C LEU A 12 1.89 33.60 25.09
N SER A 13 2.78 33.74 26.09
CA SER A 13 2.60 33.13 27.42
C SER A 13 1.49 33.81 28.24
N GLU A 14 1.40 35.15 28.24
CA GLU A 14 0.38 35.86 29.02
C GLU A 14 -1.05 35.70 28.47
N ARG A 15 -1.18 35.39 27.17
CA ARG A 15 -2.48 35.10 26.54
C ARG A 15 -2.92 33.67 26.83
N MET A 16 -1.98 32.72 26.93
CA MET A 16 -2.24 31.35 27.39
C MET A 16 -2.62 31.32 28.88
N GLU A 17 -1.89 32.03 29.76
CA GLU A 17 -2.16 31.99 31.20
C GLU A 17 -3.54 32.56 31.58
N ARG A 18 -3.99 33.61 30.89
CA ARG A 18 -5.34 34.18 31.10
C ARG A 18 -6.46 33.24 30.65
N ASN A 19 -6.23 32.43 29.63
CA ASN A 19 -7.20 31.44 29.17
C ASN A 19 -7.26 30.22 30.11
N VAL A 20 -6.12 29.80 30.67
CA VAL A 20 -6.05 28.72 31.67
C VAL A 20 -6.70 29.13 33.00
N ARG A 21 -6.48 30.35 33.49
CA ARG A 21 -7.11 30.84 34.73
C ARG A 21 -8.63 31.00 34.63
N ARG A 22 -9.18 31.25 33.44
CA ARG A 22 -10.65 31.32 33.22
C ARG A 22 -11.34 29.96 33.32
N ILE A 23 -10.63 28.87 33.04
CA ILE A 23 -11.17 27.51 33.05
C ILE A 23 -11.23 26.93 34.49
N ILE A 24 -10.41 27.44 35.41
CA ILE A 24 -10.30 26.89 36.78
C ILE A 24 -11.37 27.43 37.74
N ASN A 25 -12.01 28.58 37.46
CA ASN A 25 -12.90 29.25 38.43
C ASN A 25 -14.41 29.04 38.24
N HIS A 26 -14.86 28.17 37.33
CA HIS A 26 -16.26 27.77 37.25
C HIS A 26 -16.34 26.25 37.35
N GLY A 27 -16.56 25.76 38.56
CA GLY A 27 -16.66 24.33 38.84
C GLY A 27 -17.80 23.69 38.05
N PHE A 28 -17.48 22.63 37.32
CA PHE A 28 -18.18 21.33 37.29
C PHE A 28 -17.44 20.46 36.27
N GLY A 29 -17.22 19.19 36.62
CA GLY A 29 -16.24 18.32 35.98
C GLY A 29 -16.37 18.15 34.47
N LEU A 30 -15.23 18.24 33.79
CA LEU A 30 -14.97 17.51 32.56
C LEU A 30 -13.48 17.12 32.58
N PHE A 31 -13.21 15.85 32.87
CA PHE A 31 -11.88 15.27 32.77
C PHE A 31 -11.54 15.17 31.28
N LEU A 32 -11.04 16.26 30.70
CA LEU A 32 -10.46 16.27 29.37
C LEU A 32 -9.18 15.42 29.44
N CYS A 33 -9.34 14.14 29.19
CA CYS A 33 -8.26 13.23 28.89
C CYS A 33 -7.61 13.75 27.60
N PHE A 34 -6.60 14.60 27.74
CA PHE A 34 -5.63 14.83 26.68
C PHE A 34 -4.85 13.52 26.53
N LEU A 35 -5.43 12.57 25.80
CA LEU A 35 -4.67 11.53 25.12
C LEU A 35 -3.83 12.27 24.08
N PHE A 36 -2.67 12.76 24.52
CA PHE A 36 -1.57 13.04 23.62
C PHE A 36 -1.19 11.67 23.05
N LEU A 37 -1.78 11.30 21.91
CA LEU A 37 -1.21 10.27 21.06
C LEU A 37 0.16 10.82 20.66
N ALA A 38 1.17 10.54 21.49
CA ALA A 38 2.54 10.56 21.06
C ALA A 38 2.60 9.49 19.99
N SER A 39 2.40 9.89 18.73
CA SER A 39 2.84 9.10 17.60
C SER A 39 4.30 8.72 17.91
N PRO A 40 4.68 7.43 17.86
CA PRO A 40 6.08 7.08 18.05
C PRO A 40 6.88 7.95 17.09
N LEU A 41 7.86 8.69 17.63
CA LEU A 41 8.87 9.29 16.79
C LEU A 41 9.55 8.12 16.07
N VAL A 42 9.32 8.03 14.76
CA VAL A 42 10.10 7.15 13.90
C VAL A 42 11.56 7.53 14.08
N SER A 43 12.33 6.62 14.69
CA SER A 43 13.75 6.79 14.97
C SER A 43 14.55 6.40 13.72
N GLY A 44 14.78 7.34 12.81
CA GLY A 44 15.62 7.08 11.63
C GLY A 44 15.08 5.98 10.69
N ALA A 45 15.91 5.58 9.73
CA ALA A 45 15.60 4.49 8.80
C ALA A 45 16.60 3.35 8.98
N VAL A 46 16.10 2.11 9.02
CA VAL A 46 16.92 0.90 8.98
C VAL A 46 16.92 0.36 7.58
N THR A 47 18.13 0.16 7.05
CA THR A 47 18.32 -0.46 5.73
C THR A 47 18.22 -1.98 5.84
N VAL A 48 17.43 -2.60 4.96
CA VAL A 48 17.29 -4.06 4.87
C VAL A 48 17.54 -4.55 3.45
N SER A 49 18.16 -5.73 3.34
CA SER A 49 18.20 -6.55 2.13
C SER A 49 18.49 -8.00 2.49
N GLY A 50 18.18 -8.93 1.59
CA GLY A 50 18.49 -10.35 1.73
C GLY A 50 17.25 -11.23 1.89
N THR A 51 17.47 -12.44 2.38
CA THR A 51 16.42 -13.46 2.53
C THR A 51 16.00 -13.57 3.99
N ILE A 52 14.68 -13.56 4.21
CA ILE A 52 14.04 -13.83 5.49
C ILE A 52 13.69 -15.32 5.54
N THR A 53 14.28 -16.02 6.50
CA THR A 53 13.96 -17.41 6.85
C THR A 53 13.53 -17.46 8.31
N GLY A 54 12.51 -18.25 8.63
CA GLY A 54 11.86 -18.21 9.95
C GLY A 54 11.11 -16.91 10.21
N ASP A 55 10.76 -16.69 11.47
CA ASP A 55 9.90 -15.58 11.88
C ASP A 55 10.69 -14.27 11.97
N THR A 56 10.17 -13.22 11.34
CA THR A 56 10.72 -11.86 11.39
C THR A 56 9.58 -10.86 11.56
N VAL A 57 9.81 -9.84 12.40
CA VAL A 57 8.84 -8.76 12.63
C VAL A 57 9.46 -7.44 12.21
N TRP A 58 8.74 -6.68 11.38
CA TRP A 58 9.01 -5.28 11.11
C TRP A 58 8.03 -4.42 11.88
N THR A 59 8.57 -3.53 12.70
CA THR A 59 7.83 -2.69 13.63
C THR A 59 7.71 -1.26 13.09
N ASN A 60 6.81 -0.47 13.67
CA ASN A 60 6.64 0.94 13.31
C ASN A 60 7.59 1.90 14.05
N SER A 61 8.59 1.38 14.77
CA SER A 61 9.57 2.21 15.51
C SER A 61 10.55 2.93 14.59
N GLU A 62 10.74 2.44 13.38
CA GLU A 62 11.70 2.95 12.39
C GLU A 62 11.09 2.85 10.98
N ILE A 63 11.61 3.63 10.03
CA ILE A 63 11.31 3.40 8.61
C ILE A 63 12.14 2.21 8.14
N ILE A 64 11.52 1.25 7.48
CA ILE A 64 12.23 0.16 6.83
C ILE A 64 12.61 0.62 5.42
N GLU A 65 13.90 0.69 5.10
CA GLU A 65 14.40 1.05 3.77
C GLU A 65 14.95 -0.19 3.04
N VAL A 66 14.25 -0.64 2.01
CA VAL A 66 14.67 -1.78 1.18
C VAL A 66 15.61 -1.26 0.07
N VAL A 67 16.84 -1.74 0.05
CA VAL A 67 17.88 -1.17 -0.84
C VAL A 67 18.17 -1.94 -2.12
N ASP A 68 17.82 -3.23 -2.16
CA ASP A 68 18.06 -4.09 -3.33
C ASP A 68 16.93 -5.12 -3.46
N PHE A 69 16.94 -6.15 -2.62
CA PHE A 69 15.86 -7.12 -2.59
C PHE A 69 15.56 -7.57 -1.16
N VAL A 70 14.31 -7.93 -0.93
CA VAL A 70 13.89 -8.78 0.18
C VAL A 70 13.20 -10.00 -0.40
N THR A 71 13.60 -11.18 0.04
CA THR A 71 12.89 -12.43 -0.27
C THR A 71 12.36 -13.02 1.03
N VAL A 72 11.04 -13.18 1.14
CA VAL A 72 10.45 -14.04 2.17
C VAL A 72 10.45 -15.45 1.62
N ASP A 73 11.41 -16.25 2.08
CA ASP A 73 11.59 -17.63 1.64
C ASP A 73 10.35 -18.49 1.97
N THR A 74 10.20 -19.65 1.34
CA THR A 74 9.16 -20.64 1.67
C THR A 74 9.10 -21.02 3.16
N THR A 75 10.23 -20.94 3.86
CA THR A 75 10.34 -21.18 5.31
C THR A 75 10.24 -19.91 6.16
N GLY A 76 10.07 -18.76 5.52
CA GLY A 76 9.99 -17.44 6.15
C GLY A 76 8.57 -17.02 6.48
N HIS A 77 8.43 -16.34 7.60
CA HIS A 77 7.23 -15.60 7.96
C HIS A 77 7.61 -14.16 8.31
N LEU A 78 7.18 -13.22 7.48
CA LEU A 78 7.32 -11.81 7.77
C LEU A 78 6.00 -11.25 8.30
N THR A 79 6.03 -10.73 9.52
CA THR A 79 4.95 -9.93 10.11
C THR A 79 5.33 -8.45 10.08
N ILE A 80 4.42 -7.62 9.59
CA ILE A 80 4.58 -6.17 9.53
C ILE A 80 3.52 -5.53 10.42
N GLU A 81 3.95 -4.78 11.43
CA GLU A 81 3.05 -4.15 12.39
C GLU A 81 2.28 -2.97 11.79
N PRO A 82 1.06 -2.67 12.30
CA PRO A 82 0.31 -1.47 11.93
C PRO A 82 1.14 -0.18 12.05
N GLY A 83 0.98 0.72 11.08
CA GLY A 83 1.69 2.00 11.01
C GLY A 83 3.14 1.91 10.50
N THR A 84 3.64 0.72 10.16
CA THR A 84 5.00 0.57 9.60
C THR A 84 5.09 1.22 8.22
N ILE A 85 6.18 1.96 7.98
CA ILE A 85 6.50 2.58 6.69
C ILE A 85 7.70 1.85 6.07
N ILE A 86 7.49 1.30 4.88
CA ILE A 86 8.48 0.57 4.09
C ILE A 86 8.77 1.37 2.82
N ARG A 87 10.03 1.76 2.62
CA ARG A 87 10.48 2.58 1.50
C ARG A 87 11.48 1.80 0.66
N PHE A 88 11.17 1.68 -0.62
CA PHE A 88 11.93 0.92 -1.59
C PHE A 88 12.84 1.87 -2.39
N ARG A 89 14.13 1.54 -2.50
CA ARG A 89 15.02 2.20 -3.45
C ARG A 89 14.64 1.87 -4.89
N LEU A 90 15.15 2.67 -5.82
CA LEU A 90 14.95 2.48 -7.26
C LEU A 90 15.27 1.03 -7.66
N LEU A 91 14.33 0.39 -8.37
CA LEU A 91 14.43 -0.99 -8.85
C LEU A 91 14.62 -2.06 -7.75
N SER A 92 14.38 -1.71 -6.49
CA SER A 92 14.33 -2.72 -5.44
C SER A 92 13.03 -3.52 -5.50
N LYS A 93 13.01 -4.70 -4.89
CA LYS A 93 11.90 -5.65 -4.98
C LYS A 93 11.64 -6.40 -3.69
N MET A 94 10.41 -6.89 -3.56
CA MET A 94 10.03 -7.84 -2.52
C MET A 94 9.38 -9.07 -3.14
N ASP A 95 10.04 -10.21 -3.01
CA ASP A 95 9.54 -11.51 -3.45
C ASP A 95 9.05 -12.31 -2.25
N ILE A 96 7.82 -12.81 -2.32
CA ILE A 96 7.18 -13.57 -1.24
C ILE A 96 6.86 -14.96 -1.77
N TYR A 97 7.58 -15.96 -1.25
CA TYR A 97 7.33 -17.38 -1.46
C TYR A 97 6.73 -18.03 -0.20
N GLY A 98 7.02 -17.49 0.98
CA GLY A 98 6.48 -17.93 2.27
C GLY A 98 5.25 -17.14 2.71
N GLN A 99 5.24 -16.75 3.99
CA GLN A 99 4.11 -16.09 4.63
C GLN A 99 4.37 -14.59 4.80
N LEU A 100 3.38 -13.78 4.46
CA LEU A 100 3.38 -12.34 4.74
C LEU A 100 2.12 -11.99 5.51
N THR A 101 2.28 -11.39 6.69
CA THR A 101 1.18 -10.81 7.47
C THR A 101 1.37 -9.30 7.55
N ALA A 102 0.54 -8.55 6.82
CA ALA A 102 0.52 -7.09 6.82
C ALA A 102 -0.92 -6.61 7.10
N VAL A 103 -1.30 -6.59 8.37
CA VAL A 103 -2.65 -6.30 8.83
C VAL A 103 -2.61 -4.99 9.61
N GLY A 104 -2.81 -3.87 8.92
CA GLY A 104 -2.98 -2.57 9.54
C GLY A 104 -4.42 -2.33 10.00
N ASP A 105 -4.71 -1.08 10.38
CA ASP A 105 -6.08 -0.61 10.63
C ASP A 105 -6.32 0.77 10.01
N SER A 106 -7.55 1.29 10.12
CA SER A 106 -7.92 2.57 9.53
C SER A 106 -7.15 3.77 10.08
N ALA A 107 -6.64 3.70 11.31
CA ALA A 107 -5.83 4.75 11.95
C ALA A 107 -4.32 4.54 11.72
N SER A 108 -3.88 3.28 11.59
CA SER A 108 -2.48 2.87 11.50
C SER A 108 -2.27 1.97 10.28
N ARG A 109 -2.43 2.55 9.08
CA ARG A 109 -2.21 1.86 7.80
C ARG A 109 -0.72 1.52 7.62
N ILE A 110 -0.44 0.38 7.00
CA ILE A 110 0.93 0.00 6.61
C ILE A 110 1.23 0.61 5.25
N VAL A 111 2.38 1.26 5.07
CA VAL A 111 2.70 1.99 3.83
C VAL A 111 3.90 1.34 3.13
N PHE A 112 3.71 0.85 1.90
CA PHE A 112 4.76 0.42 0.98
C PHE A 112 4.91 1.46 -0.12
N THR A 113 6.08 2.09 -0.23
CA THR A 113 6.30 3.19 -1.17
C THR A 113 7.75 3.31 -1.61
N THR A 114 8.08 4.23 -2.51
CA THR A 114 9.46 4.53 -2.90
C THR A 114 10.14 5.51 -1.93
N VAL A 115 11.47 5.48 -1.85
CA VAL A 115 12.28 6.49 -1.13
C VAL A 115 12.09 7.92 -1.67
N ALA A 116 11.58 8.06 -2.90
CA ALA A 116 11.24 9.36 -3.49
C ALA A 116 9.89 9.93 -3.02
N ASP A 117 9.03 9.12 -2.39
CA ASP A 117 7.72 9.53 -1.88
C ASP A 117 7.89 10.35 -0.61
N THR A 118 8.09 11.65 -0.80
CA THR A 118 8.32 12.65 0.24
C THR A 118 7.34 13.79 0.05
N THR A 119 7.13 14.62 1.06
CA THR A 119 6.21 15.77 1.00
C THR A 119 6.44 16.69 -0.22
N ASN A 120 7.69 16.80 -0.67
CA ASN A 120 8.08 17.62 -1.83
C ASN A 120 8.50 16.77 -3.05
N GLY A 121 8.36 15.45 -2.95
CA GLY A 121 8.71 14.52 -4.00
C GLY A 121 7.62 14.47 -5.06
N SER A 122 8.03 14.28 -6.31
CA SER A 122 7.13 13.88 -7.38
C SER A 122 7.66 12.58 -7.96
N PRO A 123 7.39 11.43 -7.31
CA PRO A 123 7.84 10.15 -7.83
C PRO A 123 7.35 9.97 -9.26
N SER A 124 8.26 9.52 -10.12
CA SER A 124 8.03 9.27 -11.54
C SER A 124 8.45 7.85 -11.89
N SER A 125 8.37 7.51 -13.18
CA SER A 125 8.91 6.25 -13.71
C SER A 125 10.40 6.03 -13.40
N SER A 126 11.16 7.08 -13.05
CA SER A 126 12.57 6.99 -12.66
C SER A 126 12.79 6.64 -11.18
N ASN A 127 11.72 6.41 -10.42
CA ASN A 127 11.77 6.19 -8.96
C ASN A 127 10.97 4.95 -8.53
N ILE A 128 10.57 4.09 -9.46
CA ILE A 128 9.71 2.94 -9.18
C ILE A 128 10.48 1.77 -8.55
N TRP A 129 9.77 1.01 -7.73
CA TRP A 129 10.17 -0.30 -7.21
C TRP A 129 9.30 -1.38 -7.82
N TYR A 130 9.71 -2.65 -7.76
CA TYR A 130 9.04 -3.71 -8.53
C TYR A 130 7.70 -4.21 -7.97
N GLY A 131 7.23 -3.65 -6.86
CA GLY A 131 5.99 -4.09 -6.21
C GLY A 131 6.16 -5.23 -5.23
N LEU A 132 5.04 -5.64 -4.65
CA LEU A 132 4.93 -6.87 -3.86
C LEU A 132 4.65 -8.03 -4.80
N ARG A 133 5.55 -9.02 -4.84
CA ARG A 133 5.47 -10.13 -5.79
C ARG A 133 5.24 -11.43 -5.06
N PHE A 134 4.03 -11.96 -5.18
CA PHE A 134 3.61 -13.23 -4.59
C PHE A 134 3.82 -14.36 -5.59
N TRP A 135 4.60 -15.35 -5.18
CA TRP A 135 4.99 -16.48 -6.01
C TRP A 135 4.50 -17.78 -5.40
N ASP A 136 4.06 -18.70 -6.28
CA ASP A 136 3.64 -20.04 -5.92
C ASP A 136 2.63 -20.02 -4.75
N ASN A 137 2.57 -21.09 -3.95
CA ASN A 137 1.64 -21.22 -2.82
C ASN A 137 1.99 -20.30 -1.62
N SER A 138 2.56 -19.12 -1.84
CA SER A 138 2.72 -18.07 -0.82
C SER A 138 1.38 -17.77 -0.13
N GLN A 139 1.46 -17.35 1.13
CA GLN A 139 0.29 -17.17 1.99
C GLN A 139 0.20 -15.70 2.48
N PRO A 140 -0.21 -14.76 1.61
CA PRO A 140 -0.40 -13.37 2.00
C PRO A 140 -1.69 -13.14 2.77
N VAL A 141 -1.59 -12.42 3.88
CA VAL A 141 -2.72 -11.83 4.61
C VAL A 141 -2.51 -10.34 4.68
N MET A 142 -3.35 -9.57 3.98
CA MET A 142 -3.18 -8.13 3.84
C MET A 142 -4.48 -7.36 4.06
N SER A 143 -4.43 -6.38 4.96
CA SER A 143 -5.49 -5.40 5.09
C SER A 143 -5.00 -4.03 5.53
N TYR A 144 -5.71 -2.96 5.14
CA TYR A 144 -5.37 -1.58 5.48
C TYR A 144 -3.92 -1.20 5.10
N CYS A 145 -3.48 -1.66 3.94
CA CYS A 145 -2.18 -1.33 3.37
C CYS A 145 -2.33 -0.27 2.28
N ASP A 146 -1.35 0.62 2.17
CA ASP A 146 -1.18 1.55 1.05
C ASP A 146 0.05 1.15 0.25
N ILE A 147 -0.14 0.82 -1.03
CA ILE A 147 0.92 0.44 -1.96
C ILE A 147 1.01 1.53 -3.02
N ARG A 148 2.15 2.23 -3.07
CA ARG A 148 2.32 3.43 -3.88
C ARG A 148 3.56 3.36 -4.78
N TYR A 149 3.46 3.94 -5.97
CA TYR A 149 4.61 4.22 -6.85
C TYR A 149 5.45 2.99 -7.22
N ALA A 150 4.81 1.83 -7.32
CA ALA A 150 5.42 0.61 -7.83
C ALA A 150 5.35 0.54 -9.36
N LEU A 151 6.16 -0.35 -9.96
CA LEU A 151 5.92 -0.84 -11.32
C LEU A 151 4.52 -1.44 -11.36
N ASP A 152 4.36 -2.55 -10.65
CA ASP A 152 3.08 -3.18 -10.39
C ASP A 152 2.83 -3.08 -8.89
N GLY A 153 1.65 -2.62 -8.46
CA GLY A 153 1.36 -2.54 -7.03
C GLY A 153 1.53 -3.91 -6.38
N ILE A 154 0.76 -4.87 -6.90
CA ILE A 154 0.82 -6.28 -6.52
C ILE A 154 0.93 -7.14 -7.78
N ALA A 155 1.93 -8.01 -7.82
CA ALA A 155 2.09 -9.03 -8.84
C ALA A 155 1.89 -10.42 -8.23
N ILE A 156 1.11 -11.27 -8.87
CA ILE A 156 0.75 -12.60 -8.40
C ILE A 156 1.05 -13.61 -9.50
N THR A 157 1.85 -14.63 -9.17
CA THR A 157 2.13 -15.76 -10.05
C THR A 157 1.89 -17.05 -9.29
N LYS A 158 0.84 -17.80 -9.66
CA LYS A 158 0.45 -19.08 -9.03
C LYS A 158 0.16 -19.02 -7.51
N ALA A 159 -0.24 -17.87 -6.98
CA ALA A 159 -0.64 -17.72 -5.57
C ALA A 159 -2.12 -17.36 -5.44
N ASN A 160 -2.73 -17.78 -4.33
CA ASN A 160 -4.04 -17.26 -3.92
C ASN A 160 -3.83 -15.99 -3.10
N LEU A 161 -4.77 -15.04 -3.19
CA LEU A 161 -4.71 -13.79 -2.43
C LEU A 161 -6.11 -13.37 -2.00
N GLU A 162 -6.22 -13.00 -0.73
CA GLU A 162 -7.33 -12.18 -0.23
C GLU A 162 -6.77 -10.84 0.28
N ILE A 163 -7.26 -9.73 -0.27
CA ILE A 163 -6.86 -8.39 0.13
C ILE A 163 -8.08 -7.53 0.44
N ASN A 164 -8.03 -6.86 1.59
CA ASN A 164 -9.16 -6.12 2.14
C ASN A 164 -8.79 -4.68 2.54
N SER A 165 -9.61 -3.69 2.17
CA SER A 165 -9.44 -2.30 2.66
C SER A 165 -8.09 -1.65 2.31
N CYS A 166 -7.44 -2.10 1.23
CA CYS A 166 -6.15 -1.61 0.78
C CYS A 166 -6.29 -0.53 -0.31
N THR A 167 -5.29 0.33 -0.40
CA THR A 167 -5.15 1.34 -1.46
C THR A 167 -3.96 0.99 -2.32
N ILE A 168 -4.16 0.91 -3.63
CA ILE A 168 -3.10 0.72 -4.61
C ILE A 168 -3.12 1.94 -5.52
N GLU A 169 -2.07 2.76 -5.49
CA GLU A 169 -2.06 4.02 -6.22
C GLU A 169 -0.76 4.35 -6.94
N ASN A 170 -0.89 5.10 -8.03
CA ASN A 170 0.22 5.68 -8.77
C ASN A 170 1.24 4.65 -9.27
N PHE A 171 0.75 3.49 -9.70
CA PHE A 171 1.54 2.41 -10.32
C PHE A 171 1.85 2.70 -11.80
N MET A 172 2.94 2.14 -12.33
CA MET A 172 3.39 2.36 -13.71
C MET A 172 2.77 1.38 -14.71
N GLY A 173 2.77 0.10 -14.37
CA GLY A 173 2.24 -1.00 -15.18
C GLY A 173 0.82 -1.34 -14.74
N TYR A 174 0.70 -2.05 -13.62
CA TYR A 174 -0.55 -2.60 -13.12
C TYR A 174 -0.82 -2.25 -11.65
N GLY A 175 -2.08 -2.00 -11.28
CA GLY A 175 -2.45 -2.02 -9.87
C GLY A 175 -2.31 -3.45 -9.33
N PHE A 176 -2.89 -4.38 -10.08
CA PHE A 176 -2.73 -5.82 -9.92
C PHE A 176 -2.33 -6.46 -11.25
N PHE A 177 -1.21 -7.18 -11.27
CA PHE A 177 -0.86 -8.12 -12.33
C PHE A 177 -1.05 -9.54 -11.79
N ILE A 178 -1.94 -10.32 -12.38
CA ILE A 178 -2.33 -11.63 -11.86
C ILE A 178 -2.17 -12.67 -12.95
N ASP A 179 -1.35 -13.69 -12.70
CA ASP A 179 -1.04 -14.71 -13.68
C ASP A 179 -1.21 -16.12 -13.11
N GLY A 180 -2.22 -16.82 -13.60
CA GLY A 180 -2.52 -18.21 -13.25
C GLY A 180 -1.75 -19.23 -14.09
N ILE A 181 -0.48 -18.97 -14.41
CA ILE A 181 0.35 -19.86 -15.23
C ILE A 181 0.32 -21.30 -14.73
N ASP A 182 -0.12 -22.23 -15.56
CA ASP A 182 -0.18 -23.66 -15.26
C ASP A 182 -0.83 -23.99 -13.91
N ALA A 183 -1.79 -23.15 -13.47
CA ALA A 183 -2.58 -23.39 -12.28
C ALA A 183 -3.76 -24.30 -12.62
N ASP A 184 -3.79 -25.46 -11.96
CA ASP A 184 -4.90 -26.42 -11.97
C ASP A 184 -5.09 -26.97 -10.54
N PRO A 185 -6.14 -26.56 -9.80
CA PRO A 185 -7.21 -25.65 -10.20
C PRO A 185 -6.75 -24.19 -10.39
N ARG A 186 -7.65 -23.32 -10.85
CA ARG A 186 -7.38 -21.86 -10.96
C ARG A 186 -6.92 -21.30 -9.63
N ILE A 187 -6.10 -20.24 -9.69
CA ILE A 187 -5.84 -19.43 -8.49
C ILE A 187 -7.04 -18.52 -8.18
N ASP A 188 -7.33 -18.35 -6.90
CA ASP A 188 -8.37 -17.48 -6.39
C ASP A 188 -7.77 -16.16 -5.92
N VAL A 189 -8.23 -15.04 -6.51
CA VAL A 189 -7.84 -13.70 -6.08
C VAL A 189 -9.09 -12.89 -5.73
N THR A 190 -9.20 -12.53 -4.46
CA THR A 190 -10.31 -11.74 -3.91
C THR A 190 -9.81 -10.35 -3.51
N ILE A 191 -10.40 -9.32 -4.11
CA ILE A 191 -10.14 -7.91 -3.87
C ILE A 191 -11.42 -7.28 -3.32
N ASN A 192 -11.41 -6.90 -2.05
CA ASN A 192 -12.61 -6.39 -1.40
C ASN A 192 -12.37 -5.07 -0.65
N SER A 193 -13.30 -4.12 -0.82
CA SER A 193 -13.26 -2.81 -0.17
C SER A 193 -11.97 -2.02 -0.47
N CYS A 194 -11.38 -2.24 -1.65
CA CYS A 194 -10.12 -1.60 -2.03
C CYS A 194 -10.33 -0.33 -2.85
N LEU A 195 -9.28 0.47 -2.96
CA LEU A 195 -9.19 1.62 -3.86
C LEU A 195 -7.98 1.44 -4.77
N ILE A 196 -8.20 1.43 -6.09
CA ILE A 196 -7.16 1.28 -7.11
C ILE A 196 -7.21 2.51 -8.01
N GLN A 197 -6.24 3.42 -7.92
CA GLN A 197 -6.36 4.71 -8.59
C GLN A 197 -5.03 5.30 -9.08
N GLN A 198 -5.11 6.22 -10.04
CA GLN A 198 -3.97 7.07 -10.39
C GLN A 198 -4.33 8.54 -10.12
N THR A 199 -3.65 9.13 -9.13
CA THR A 199 -3.86 10.51 -8.67
C THR A 199 -2.71 11.42 -9.07
N ASN A 200 -1.49 10.88 -9.20
CA ASN A 200 -0.31 11.62 -9.62
C ASN A 200 -0.42 12.02 -11.10
N PRO A 201 -0.31 13.32 -11.46
CA PRO A 201 -0.48 13.80 -12.83
C PRO A 201 0.43 13.14 -13.87
N THR A 202 1.64 12.71 -13.48
CA THR A 202 2.60 12.05 -14.40
C THR A 202 2.28 10.59 -14.66
N MET A 203 1.50 9.96 -13.76
CA MET A 203 1.09 8.57 -13.84
C MET A 203 -0.38 8.42 -14.22
N LYS A 204 -1.16 9.51 -14.18
CA LYS A 204 -2.59 9.46 -14.43
C LYS A 204 -2.89 8.87 -15.81
N LYS A 205 -3.81 7.91 -15.88
CA LYS A 205 -4.29 7.27 -17.11
C LYS A 205 -3.24 6.46 -17.89
N THR A 206 -2.14 6.03 -17.26
CA THR A 206 -1.07 5.27 -17.92
C THR A 206 -1.11 3.77 -17.63
N GLY A 207 -1.42 3.37 -16.39
CA GLY A 207 -1.40 1.97 -15.94
C GLY A 207 -2.77 1.30 -16.04
N THR A 208 -2.83 -0.03 -15.96
CA THR A 208 -4.10 -0.78 -15.91
C THR A 208 -4.45 -1.11 -14.46
N GLY A 209 -5.70 -0.93 -14.04
CA GLY A 209 -6.11 -1.17 -12.65
C GLY A 209 -5.89 -2.63 -12.23
N ILE A 210 -6.59 -3.56 -12.89
CA ILE A 210 -6.40 -5.00 -12.69
C ILE A 210 -6.16 -5.66 -14.04
N TYR A 211 -5.10 -6.43 -14.16
CA TYR A 211 -4.84 -7.31 -15.29
C TYR A 211 -4.79 -8.75 -14.82
N THR A 212 -5.60 -9.61 -15.41
CA THR A 212 -5.53 -11.05 -15.18
C THR A 212 -5.13 -11.78 -16.45
N PHE A 213 -4.29 -12.79 -16.30
CA PHE A 213 -3.88 -13.66 -17.38
C PHE A 213 -4.03 -15.14 -16.99
N ARG A 214 -4.52 -15.95 -17.94
CA ARG A 214 -4.62 -17.42 -17.81
C ARG A 214 -5.59 -17.88 -16.70
N SER A 215 -5.22 -18.90 -15.93
CA SER A 215 -6.11 -19.65 -15.04
C SER A 215 -6.37 -18.91 -13.72
N VAL A 216 -7.15 -17.83 -13.79
CA VAL A 216 -7.52 -16.98 -12.64
C VAL A 216 -9.03 -17.05 -12.40
N ASN A 217 -9.42 -17.13 -11.13
CA ASN A 217 -10.75 -16.81 -10.63
C ASN A 217 -10.68 -15.47 -9.88
N LEU A 218 -11.24 -14.41 -10.47
CA LEU A 218 -11.16 -13.05 -9.92
C LEU A 218 -12.48 -12.66 -9.24
N SER A 219 -12.43 -12.28 -7.97
CA SER A 219 -13.56 -11.69 -7.24
C SER A 219 -13.24 -10.25 -6.85
N VAL A 220 -14.03 -9.28 -7.33
CA VAL A 220 -13.87 -7.85 -7.00
C VAL A 220 -15.15 -7.33 -6.37
N ALA A 221 -15.10 -6.93 -5.10
CA ALA A 221 -16.27 -6.44 -4.38
C ALA A 221 -16.02 -5.11 -3.67
N HIS A 222 -17.03 -4.23 -3.61
CA HIS A 222 -16.98 -2.95 -2.87
C HIS A 222 -15.75 -2.09 -3.20
N THR A 223 -15.22 -2.23 -4.41
CA THR A 223 -13.91 -1.67 -4.78
C THR A 223 -14.10 -0.54 -5.78
N GLU A 224 -13.34 0.54 -5.62
CA GLU A 224 -13.23 1.58 -6.64
C GLU A 224 -11.98 1.36 -7.48
N ILE A 225 -12.11 1.40 -8.81
CA ILE A 225 -11.01 1.46 -9.76
C ILE A 225 -11.18 2.73 -10.59
N SER A 226 -10.23 3.65 -10.55
CA SER A 226 -10.39 4.92 -11.22
C SER A 226 -9.14 5.53 -11.82
N ASP A 227 -9.33 6.35 -12.86
CA ASP A 227 -8.28 7.17 -13.48
C ASP A 227 -7.10 6.36 -14.07
N CYS A 228 -7.27 5.06 -14.31
CA CYS A 228 -6.34 4.17 -15.00
C CYS A 228 -6.44 4.29 -16.54
N ARG A 229 -5.47 3.76 -17.29
CA ARG A 229 -5.58 3.55 -18.75
C ARG A 229 -6.75 2.63 -19.09
N LEU A 230 -6.76 1.45 -18.48
CA LEU A 230 -7.84 0.46 -18.49
C LEU A 230 -8.23 0.19 -17.03
N GLY A 231 -9.52 -0.03 -16.76
CA GLY A 231 -9.96 -0.40 -15.40
C GLY A 231 -9.58 -1.83 -15.07
N ILE A 232 -10.27 -2.80 -15.70
CA ILE A 232 -10.01 -4.23 -15.57
C ILE A 232 -9.80 -4.83 -16.96
N ASN A 233 -8.69 -5.54 -17.14
CA ASN A 233 -8.41 -6.32 -18.33
C ASN A 233 -8.28 -7.80 -17.96
N ILE A 234 -9.23 -8.59 -18.45
CA ILE A 234 -9.28 -10.03 -18.20
C ILE A 234 -8.89 -10.75 -19.49
N TYR A 235 -7.76 -11.46 -19.46
CA TYR A 235 -7.28 -12.24 -20.58
C TYR A 235 -7.11 -13.73 -20.21
N SER A 236 -7.66 -14.63 -21.02
CA SER A 236 -7.37 -16.06 -20.91
C SER A 236 -7.02 -16.66 -22.27
N ASN A 237 -5.82 -17.21 -22.42
CA ASN A 237 -5.39 -17.94 -23.62
C ASN A 237 -5.22 -19.45 -23.38
N ASN A 238 -5.58 -19.93 -22.19
CA ASN A 238 -5.58 -21.36 -21.84
C ASN A 238 -6.95 -21.99 -22.18
N TYR A 239 -7.08 -23.31 -21.99
CA TYR A 239 -8.27 -24.15 -22.23
C TYR A 239 -9.58 -23.71 -21.54
N TRP A 240 -9.56 -22.61 -20.80
CA TRP A 240 -10.54 -22.25 -19.79
C TRP A 240 -11.01 -20.81 -20.02
N SER A 241 -12.33 -20.64 -20.21
CA SER A 241 -12.95 -19.31 -20.27
C SER A 241 -12.59 -18.49 -19.03
N PRO A 242 -12.44 -17.15 -19.14
CA PRO A 242 -12.20 -16.34 -17.95
C PRO A 242 -13.31 -16.50 -16.91
N LEU A 243 -12.95 -16.63 -15.63
CA LEU A 243 -13.91 -16.69 -14.51
C LEU A 243 -13.71 -15.47 -13.61
N PHE A 244 -14.78 -14.69 -13.43
CA PHE A 244 -14.72 -13.49 -12.62
C PHE A 244 -16.09 -13.11 -12.04
N SER A 245 -16.09 -12.34 -10.96
CA SER A 245 -17.27 -11.67 -10.41
C SER A 245 -16.92 -10.25 -9.98
N ILE A 246 -17.80 -9.30 -10.27
CA ILE A 246 -17.65 -7.89 -9.88
C ILE A 246 -18.96 -7.44 -9.22
N THR A 247 -18.89 -7.05 -7.95
CA THR A 247 -20.09 -6.77 -7.14
C THR A 247 -19.95 -5.46 -6.36
N ARG A 248 -20.92 -4.54 -6.51
CA ARG A 248 -20.94 -3.25 -5.77
C ARG A 248 -19.63 -2.45 -5.92
N SER A 249 -18.99 -2.53 -7.07
CA SER A 249 -17.73 -1.86 -7.39
C SER A 249 -17.95 -0.73 -8.40
N GLU A 250 -17.14 0.32 -8.32
CA GLU A 250 -17.18 1.48 -9.22
C GLU A 250 -15.93 1.45 -10.11
N ILE A 251 -16.11 1.43 -11.44
CA ILE A 251 -15.03 1.38 -12.43
C ILE A 251 -15.20 2.57 -13.36
N ARG A 252 -14.35 3.59 -13.23
CA ARG A 252 -14.65 4.93 -13.78
C ARG A 252 -13.44 5.75 -14.20
N ARG A 253 -13.72 6.77 -15.04
CA ARG A 253 -12.75 7.79 -15.46
C ARG A 253 -11.48 7.22 -16.10
N HIS A 254 -11.57 6.04 -16.70
CA HIS A 254 -10.46 5.44 -17.42
C HIS A 254 -10.17 6.19 -18.73
N TYR A 255 -8.99 5.98 -19.29
CA TYR A 255 -8.64 6.53 -20.61
C TYR A 255 -9.31 5.76 -21.76
N SER A 256 -9.28 4.43 -21.67
CA SER A 256 -9.91 3.50 -22.61
C SER A 256 -11.08 2.81 -21.91
N ASP A 257 -11.11 1.47 -21.90
CA ASP A 257 -12.20 0.66 -21.38
C ASP A 257 -12.20 0.59 -19.87
N GLY A 258 -13.41 0.57 -19.29
CA GLY A 258 -13.60 0.23 -17.89
C GLY A 258 -13.34 -1.25 -17.64
N ILE A 259 -13.97 -2.12 -18.42
CA ILE A 259 -13.75 -3.57 -18.38
C ILE A 259 -13.52 -4.04 -19.80
N TYR A 260 -12.41 -4.74 -20.02
CA TYR A 260 -12.07 -5.37 -21.28
C TYR A 260 -11.82 -6.86 -21.04
N ILE A 261 -12.55 -7.72 -21.76
CA ILE A 261 -12.47 -9.19 -21.60
C ILE A 261 -12.10 -9.77 -22.94
N GLN A 262 -11.03 -10.58 -22.95
CA GLN A 262 -10.57 -11.30 -24.11
C GLN A 262 -10.22 -12.75 -23.74
N GLY A 263 -10.46 -13.67 -24.66
CA GLY A 263 -9.97 -15.02 -24.49
C GLY A 263 -10.15 -15.88 -25.74
N THR A 264 -9.34 -16.91 -25.84
CA THR A 264 -9.46 -17.97 -26.85
C THR A 264 -10.19 -19.15 -26.19
N GLY A 265 -11.49 -18.98 -25.96
CA GLY A 265 -12.39 -20.02 -25.47
C GLY A 265 -13.34 -20.46 -26.57
#